data_AF-A0A9X4QRJ1-F1
#
_entry.id   AF-A0A9X4QRJ1-F1
#
_cell.length_a   1.000
_cell.length_b   1.000
_cell.length_c   1.000
_cell.angle_alpha   90.00
_cell.angle_beta   90.00
_cell.angle_gamma   90.00
#
_symmetry.space_group_name_H-M   'P 1'
#
loop_
_entity.id
_entity.type
_entity.pdbx_description
1 polymer ?
#
loop_
_entity_poly.entity_id
_entity_poly.type
_entity_poly.pdbx_seq_one_letter_code
_entity_poly.pdbx_strand_id
1 'polypeptide(L)'
;MNANYNGIIGMHDIKLPHIKLLYWTMFFAMLAVAAVCLFPPVWLLLSSLKDVKEFFAIPPTIVPRSFEVDKIVSTWRDYRFLTIYGNTLAVTGGTLVSTILFNGVTGFVLSRLKPLGSGVLMTLVLWTMLLPNTVGMVGVFKNLVHFPILGLNLTNSFWPMWLMAGG
;
A
#
# COMPACT_ATOMS: atom_id res chain seq x y z
N MET A 1 8.85 -38.44 26.98
CA MET A 1 8.88 -36.97 26.77
C MET A 1 7.88 -36.68 25.66
N ASN A 2 6.60 -36.58 26.03
CA ASN A 2 5.48 -36.59 25.08
C ASN A 2 5.15 -35.15 24.67
N ALA A 3 5.55 -34.78 23.46
CA ALA A 3 5.12 -33.54 22.85
C ALA A 3 3.62 -33.65 22.52
N ASN A 4 2.79 -33.04 23.36
CA ASN A 4 1.38 -32.79 23.08
C ASN A 4 1.28 -31.77 21.95
N TYR A 5 1.29 -32.25 20.71
CA TYR A 5 0.83 -31.49 19.55
C TYR A 5 -0.71 -31.47 19.56
N ASN A 6 -1.29 -30.69 20.47
CA ASN A 6 -2.70 -30.32 20.45
C ASN A 6 -2.93 -29.24 19.39
N GLY A 7 -2.60 -29.55 18.13
CA GLY A 7 -3.33 -28.99 17.01
C GLY A 7 -4.68 -29.68 17.00
N ILE A 8 -5.77 -28.92 16.91
CA ILE A 8 -7.17 -29.38 17.00
C ILE A 8 -7.52 -30.49 15.95
N ILE A 9 -6.59 -30.87 15.08
CA ILE A 9 -6.71 -31.94 14.10
C ILE A 9 -5.44 -32.80 14.18
N GLY A 10 -5.55 -34.03 14.70
CA GLY A 10 -4.45 -34.98 14.67
C GLY A 10 -4.22 -35.51 13.24
N MET A 11 -2.98 -35.84 12.88
CA MET A 11 -2.65 -36.44 11.56
C MET A 11 -3.46 -37.73 11.25
N HIS A 12 -4.04 -38.37 12.28
CA HIS A 12 -4.92 -39.53 12.14
C HIS A 12 -6.38 -39.18 11.80
N ASP A 13 -6.85 -37.95 12.07
CA ASP A 13 -8.24 -37.53 11.85
C ASP A 13 -8.52 -37.11 10.39
N ILE A 14 -7.47 -36.91 9.58
CA ILE A 14 -7.57 -36.59 8.14
C ILE A 14 -8.24 -37.74 7.35
N LYS A 15 -8.29 -38.95 7.92
CA LYS A 15 -8.94 -40.13 7.33
C LYS A 15 -10.46 -40.17 7.56
N LEU A 16 -11.01 -39.33 8.44
CA LEU A 16 -12.45 -39.29 8.70
C LEU A 16 -13.17 -38.58 7.52
N PRO A 17 -14.24 -39.18 6.96
CA PRO A 17 -14.91 -38.64 5.77
C PRO A 17 -15.51 -37.24 6.02
N HIS A 18 -15.90 -36.93 7.27
CA HIS A 18 -16.45 -35.62 7.64
C HIS A 18 -15.39 -34.49 7.63
N ILE A 19 -14.16 -34.77 8.06
CA ILE A 19 -13.07 -33.79 8.08
C ILE A 19 -12.55 -33.54 6.66
N LYS A 20 -12.51 -34.57 5.82
CA LYS A 20 -12.20 -34.42 4.38
C LYS A 20 -13.23 -33.56 3.66
N LEU A 21 -14.52 -33.72 3.98
CA LEU A 21 -15.60 -32.90 3.45
C LEU A 21 -15.46 -31.43 3.88
N LEU A 22 -15.23 -31.18 5.18
CA LEU A 22 -15.01 -29.82 5.71
C LEU A 22 -13.79 -29.14 5.06
N TYR A 23 -12.69 -29.85 4.87
CA TYR A 23 -11.51 -29.30 4.20
C TYR A 23 -11.79 -28.93 2.75
N TRP A 24 -12.52 -29.79 2.02
CA TRP A 24 -12.93 -29.51 0.64
C TRP A 24 -13.88 -28.30 0.56
N THR A 25 -14.84 -28.15 1.48
CA THR A 25 -15.70 -26.97 1.49
C THR A 25 -14.92 -25.69 1.79
N MET A 26 -13.98 -25.71 2.73
CA MET A 26 -13.08 -24.57 2.99
C MET A 26 -12.22 -24.24 1.78
N PHE A 27 -11.67 -25.25 1.09
CA PHE A 27 -10.86 -25.06 -0.10
C PHE A 27 -11.66 -24.41 -1.25
N PHE A 28 -12.86 -24.91 -1.54
CA PHE A 28 -13.74 -24.32 -2.55
C PHE A 28 -14.20 -22.91 -2.17
N ALA A 29 -14.46 -22.65 -0.89
CA ALA A 29 -14.79 -21.31 -0.41
C ALA A 29 -13.63 -20.32 -0.63
N MET A 30 -12.39 -20.71 -0.30
CA MET A 30 -11.21 -19.88 -0.56
C MET A 30 -10.98 -19.65 -2.06
N LEU A 31 -11.22 -20.67 -2.90
CA LEU A 31 -11.11 -20.54 -4.35
C LEU A 31 -12.14 -19.56 -4.92
N ALA A 32 -13.38 -19.61 -4.43
CA ALA A 32 -14.44 -18.68 -4.83
C ALA A 32 -14.10 -17.24 -4.43
N VAL A 33 -13.61 -17.02 -3.21
CA VAL A 33 -13.15 -15.70 -2.75
C VAL A 33 -11.99 -15.20 -3.60
N ALA A 34 -11.03 -16.05 -3.92
CA ALA A 34 -9.92 -15.68 -4.80
C ALA A 34 -10.40 -15.27 -6.20
N ALA A 35 -11.36 -15.99 -6.79
CA ALA A 35 -11.94 -15.65 -8.08
C ALA A 35 -12.67 -14.29 -8.06
N VAL A 36 -13.42 -13.99 -7.00
CA VAL A 36 -14.09 -12.69 -6.83
C VAL A 36 -13.06 -11.57 -6.67
N CYS A 37 -11.98 -11.78 -5.93
CA CYS A 37 -10.91 -10.79 -5.76
C CYS A 37 -10.11 -10.55 -7.06
N LEU A 38 -9.99 -11.56 -7.92
CA LEU A 38 -9.30 -11.45 -9.22
C LEU A 38 -10.17 -10.79 -10.30
N PHE A 39 -11.49 -10.75 -10.11
CA PHE A 39 -12.40 -10.18 -11.11
C PHE A 39 -12.14 -8.69 -11.39
N PRO A 40 -12.04 -7.78 -10.39
CA PRO A 40 -11.78 -6.36 -10.66
C PRO A 40 -10.44 -6.09 -11.39
N PRO A 41 -9.30 -6.68 -10.98
CA PRO A 41 -8.04 -6.52 -11.71
C PRO A 41 -8.11 -6.99 -13.16
N VAL A 42 -8.70 -8.16 -13.40
CA VAL A 42 -8.84 -8.72 -14.76
C VAL A 42 -9.76 -7.85 -15.61
N TRP A 43 -10.86 -7.37 -15.05
CA TRP A 43 -11.78 -6.46 -15.73
C TRP A 43 -11.15 -5.09 -16.04
N LEU A 44 -10.32 -4.56 -15.14
CA LEU A 44 -9.56 -3.34 -15.38
C LEU A 44 -8.56 -3.50 -16.52
N LEU A 45 -7.83 -4.62 -16.57
CA LEU A 45 -6.90 -4.93 -17.67
C LEU A 45 -7.64 -5.06 -19.01
N LEU A 46 -8.77 -5.77 -19.03
CA LEU A 46 -9.62 -5.89 -20.22
C LEU A 46 -10.20 -4.55 -20.65
N SER A 47 -10.53 -3.67 -19.70
CA SER A 47 -11.07 -2.33 -19.98
C SER A 47 -10.00 -1.37 -20.47
N SER A 48 -8.73 -1.54 -20.08
CA SER A 48 -7.60 -0.78 -20.63
C SER A 48 -7.34 -1.06 -22.12
N LEU A 49 -7.89 -2.16 -22.66
CA LEU A 49 -7.74 -2.57 -24.06
C LEU A 49 -8.93 -2.16 -24.95
N LYS A 50 -10.00 -1.61 -24.36
CA LYS A 50 -11.22 -1.18 -25.07
C LYS A 50 -11.00 0.16 -25.74
N ASP A 51 -11.71 0.37 -26.86
CA ASP A 51 -11.79 1.69 -27.47
C ASP A 51 -12.51 2.68 -26.53
N VAL A 52 -12.12 3.97 -26.59
CA VAL A 52 -12.69 5.02 -25.72
C VAL A 52 -14.20 5.19 -25.98
N LYS A 53 -14.65 5.00 -27.22
CA LYS A 53 -16.09 5.05 -27.55
C LYS A 53 -16.83 3.81 -27.05
N GLU A 54 -16.18 2.64 -27.00
CA GLU A 54 -16.74 1.43 -26.37
C GLU A 54 -16.75 1.53 -24.83
N PHE A 55 -15.79 2.24 -24.23
CA PHE A 55 -15.76 2.49 -22.79
C PHE A 55 -16.94 3.34 -22.31
N PHE A 56 -17.36 4.33 -23.11
CA PHE A 56 -18.52 5.18 -22.83
C PHE A 56 -19.84 4.66 -23.46
N ALA A 57 -19.82 3.52 -24.16
CA ALA A 57 -21.02 2.96 -24.76
C ALA A 57 -21.93 2.31 -23.70
N ILE A 58 -23.24 2.54 -23.82
CA ILE A 58 -24.26 1.88 -23.02
C ILE A 58 -24.95 0.87 -23.95
N PRO A 59 -24.89 -0.46 -23.71
CA PRO A 59 -24.33 -1.15 -22.54
C PRO A 59 -22.82 -1.45 -22.64
N PRO A 60 -22.08 -1.45 -21.52
CA PRO A 60 -20.64 -1.74 -21.51
C PRO A 60 -20.38 -3.22 -21.84
N THR A 61 -19.62 -3.48 -22.90
CA THR A 61 -19.19 -4.83 -23.28
C THR A 61 -18.17 -5.36 -22.28
N ILE A 62 -18.39 -6.59 -21.77
CA ILE A 62 -17.46 -7.24 -20.83
C ILE A 62 -16.18 -7.68 -21.54
N VAL A 63 -16.30 -8.16 -22.78
CA VAL A 63 -15.20 -8.57 -23.66
C VAL A 63 -15.00 -7.52 -24.77
N PRO A 64 -13.79 -6.96 -24.95
CA PRO A 64 -13.50 -5.97 -25.99
C PRO A 64 -13.78 -6.55 -27.38
N ARG A 65 -14.44 -5.79 -28.27
CA ARG A 65 -14.64 -6.20 -29.68
C ARG A 65 -13.47 -5.78 -30.56
N SER A 66 -12.77 -4.71 -30.20
CA SER A 66 -11.54 -4.24 -30.83
C SER A 66 -10.41 -4.18 -29.82
N PHE A 67 -9.28 -4.82 -30.12
CA PHE A 67 -8.05 -4.73 -29.33
C PHE A 67 -7.20 -3.57 -29.85
N GLU A 68 -7.22 -2.42 -29.17
CA GLU A 68 -6.43 -1.24 -29.56
C GLU A 68 -5.11 -1.14 -28.78
N VAL A 69 -4.16 -2.02 -29.13
CA VAL A 69 -2.82 -2.05 -28.49
C VAL A 69 -2.02 -0.77 -28.78
N ASP A 70 -2.23 -0.15 -29.94
CA ASP A 70 -1.53 1.08 -30.35
C ASP A 70 -1.89 2.31 -29.49
N LYS A 71 -3.07 2.32 -28.86
CA LYS A 71 -3.44 3.37 -27.90
C LYS A 71 -2.63 3.30 -26.62
N ILE A 72 -2.27 2.10 -26.18
CA ILE A 72 -1.44 1.92 -24.97
C ILE A 72 -0.07 2.55 -25.20
N VAL A 73 0.54 2.29 -26.36
CA VAL A 73 1.87 2.79 -26.72
C VAL A 73 1.88 4.31 -26.93
N SER A 74 0.88 4.85 -27.64
CA SER A 74 0.75 6.31 -27.84
C SER A 74 0.48 7.04 -26.52
N THR A 75 -0.45 6.57 -25.70
CA THR A 75 -0.74 7.14 -24.38
C THR A 75 0.48 7.08 -23.46
N TRP A 76 1.26 5.99 -23.51
CA TRP A 76 2.52 5.86 -22.77
C TRP A 76 3.53 6.95 -23.12
N ARG A 77 3.63 7.29 -24.40
CA ARG A 77 4.55 8.31 -24.91
C ARG A 77 4.04 9.72 -24.63
N ASP A 78 2.76 9.98 -24.87
CA ASP A 78 2.15 11.31 -24.80
C ASP A 78 2.07 11.83 -23.36
N TYR A 79 1.76 10.95 -22.40
CA TYR A 79 1.76 11.31 -20.97
C TYR A 79 3.14 11.25 -20.32
N ARG A 80 4.21 10.93 -21.09
CA ARG A 80 5.59 10.77 -20.57
C ARG A 80 5.62 9.90 -19.31
N PHE A 81 4.92 8.76 -19.34
CA PHE A 81 4.75 7.90 -18.16
C PHE A 81 6.08 7.56 -17.49
N LEU A 82 7.13 7.32 -18.27
CA LEU A 82 8.46 7.01 -17.75
C LEU A 82 9.02 8.11 -16.84
N THR A 83 8.73 9.39 -17.14
CA THR A 83 9.11 10.52 -16.28
C THR A 83 8.30 10.52 -14.98
N ILE A 84 7.00 10.25 -15.05
CA ILE A 84 6.12 10.22 -13.87
C ILE A 84 6.48 9.05 -12.94
N TYR A 85 6.73 7.86 -13.51
CA TYR A 85 7.20 6.69 -12.78
C TYR A 85 8.59 6.94 -12.17
N GLY A 86 9.52 7.52 -12.92
CA GLY A 86 10.86 7.88 -12.42
C GLY A 86 10.80 8.85 -11.23
N ASN A 87 9.96 9.89 -11.33
CA ASN A 87 9.74 10.83 -10.23
C ASN A 87 9.11 10.14 -9.01
N THR A 88 8.13 9.27 -9.22
CA THR A 88 7.48 8.52 -8.13
C THR A 88 8.45 7.57 -7.44
N LEU A 89 9.33 6.90 -8.20
CA LEU A 89 10.38 6.04 -7.67
C LEU A 89 11.41 6.84 -6.87
N ALA A 90 11.83 8.01 -7.37
CA ALA A 90 12.74 8.89 -6.63
C ALA A 90 12.09 9.39 -5.32
N VAL A 91 10.84 9.83 -5.38
CA VAL A 91 10.08 10.27 -4.19
C VAL A 91 9.96 9.12 -3.19
N THR A 92 9.43 7.98 -3.62
CA THR A 92 9.20 6.83 -2.75
C THR A 92 10.51 6.29 -2.19
N GLY A 93 11.55 6.19 -3.00
CA GLY A 93 12.86 5.71 -2.57
C GLY A 93 13.49 6.58 -1.47
N GLY A 94 13.51 7.90 -1.66
CA GLY A 94 14.04 8.80 -0.63
C GLY A 94 13.18 8.82 0.63
N THR A 95 11.86 8.81 0.48
CA THR A 95 10.92 8.66 1.61
C THR A 95 11.21 7.38 2.40
N LEU A 96 11.33 6.23 1.73
CA LEU A 96 11.62 4.95 2.39
C LEU A 96 12.92 5.00 3.20
N VAL A 97 13.99 5.53 2.61
CA VAL A 97 15.28 5.66 3.29
C VAL A 97 15.16 6.55 4.53
N SER A 98 14.54 7.73 4.39
CA SER A 98 14.32 8.64 5.52
C SER A 98 13.47 8.01 6.61
N THR A 99 12.32 7.40 6.26
CA THR A 99 11.43 6.73 7.21
C THR A 99 12.14 5.61 7.96
N ILE A 100 12.93 4.77 7.29
CA ILE A 100 13.67 3.67 7.94
C ILE A 100 14.72 4.22 8.89
N LEU A 101 15.46 5.25 8.50
CA LEU A 101 16.49 5.86 9.34
C LEU A 101 15.86 6.48 10.61
N PHE A 102 14.85 7.34 10.45
CA PHE A 102 14.26 8.06 11.58
C PHE A 102 13.40 7.16 12.47
N ASN A 103 12.50 6.34 11.91
CA ASN A 103 11.69 5.42 12.72
C ASN A 103 12.53 4.28 13.29
N GLY A 104 13.55 3.82 12.57
CA GLY A 104 14.47 2.79 13.06
C GLY A 104 15.26 3.28 14.29
N VAL A 105 15.85 4.48 14.22
CA VAL A 105 16.57 5.08 15.36
C VAL A 105 15.62 5.38 16.51
N THR A 106 14.47 5.99 16.25
CA THR A 106 13.47 6.33 17.28
C THR A 106 12.96 5.06 17.98
N GLY A 107 12.58 4.04 17.20
CA GLY A 107 12.16 2.74 17.73
C GLY A 107 13.26 2.03 18.52
N PHE A 108 14.52 2.11 18.07
CA PHE A 108 15.66 1.56 18.81
C PHE A 108 15.88 2.27 20.15
N VAL A 109 15.86 3.61 20.17
CA VAL A 109 16.03 4.40 21.40
C VAL A 109 14.91 4.11 22.40
N LEU A 110 13.65 4.09 21.95
CA LEU A 110 12.50 3.82 22.81
C LEU A 110 12.47 2.36 23.34
N SER A 111 12.87 1.39 22.53
CA SER A 111 12.80 -0.04 22.91
C SER A 111 14.01 -0.55 23.69
N ARG A 112 15.23 -0.15 23.30
CA ARG A 112 16.49 -0.65 23.86
C ARG A 112 17.13 0.29 24.87
N LEU A 113 17.23 1.59 24.55
CA LEU A 113 17.89 2.55 25.43
C LEU A 113 17.01 2.96 26.61
N LYS A 114 15.67 2.88 26.45
CA LYS A 114 14.65 3.19 27.47
C LYS A 114 15.02 4.43 28.31
N PRO A 115 15.19 5.60 27.66
CA PRO A 115 15.53 6.82 28.38
C PRO A 115 14.51 7.11 29.49
N LEU A 116 14.96 7.83 30.53
CA LEU A 116 14.09 8.33 31.59
C LEU A 116 12.94 9.14 30.96
N GLY A 117 11.70 8.69 31.16
CA GLY A 117 10.51 9.27 30.53
C GLY A 117 9.98 8.54 29.28
N SER A 118 10.58 7.40 28.90
CA SER A 118 10.14 6.57 27.75
C SER A 118 8.65 6.20 27.75
N GLY A 119 8.05 5.96 28.93
CA GLY A 119 6.61 5.68 29.03
C GLY A 119 5.72 6.87 28.61
N VAL A 120 6.14 8.11 28.91
CA VAL A 120 5.42 9.31 28.48
C VAL A 120 5.58 9.51 26.98
N LEU A 121 6.79 9.37 26.45
CA LEU A 121 7.06 9.48 25.01
C LEU A 121 6.26 8.46 24.20
N MET A 122 6.21 7.21 24.64
CA MET A 122 5.43 6.17 23.97
C MET A 122 3.92 6.46 23.99
N THR A 123 3.40 6.95 25.12
CA THR A 123 2.00 7.36 25.22
C THR A 123 1.68 8.52 24.28
N LEU A 124 2.61 9.48 24.15
CA LEU A 124 2.45 10.65 23.29
C LEU A 124 2.46 10.25 21.80
N VAL A 125 3.33 9.32 21.40
CA VAL A 125 3.34 8.76 20.03
C VAL A 125 2.04 8.01 19.71
N LEU A 126 1.51 7.24 20.66
CA LEU A 126 0.22 6.57 20.46
C LEU A 126 -0.92 7.59 20.32
N TRP A 127 -0.87 8.69 21.09
CA TRP A 127 -1.83 9.79 20.98
C TRP A 127 -1.76 10.51 19.62
N THR A 128 -0.57 10.72 19.06
CA THR A 128 -0.44 11.35 17.74
C THR A 128 -0.95 10.44 16.63
N MET A 129 -0.86 9.11 16.76
CA MET A 129 -1.46 8.16 15.81
C MET A 129 -3.00 8.12 15.84
N LEU A 130 -3.62 8.55 16.94
CA LEU A 130 -5.09 8.73 17.00
C LEU A 130 -5.56 9.95 16.22
N LEU A 131 -4.65 10.91 15.94
CA LEU A 131 -4.98 12.03 15.08
C LEU A 131 -5.05 11.56 13.62
N PRO A 132 -6.12 11.93 12.90
CA PRO A 132 -6.22 11.59 11.48
C PRO A 132 -5.17 12.36 10.67
N ASN A 133 -4.41 11.62 9.85
CA ASN A 133 -3.34 12.17 9.00
C ASN A 133 -3.79 13.34 8.10
N THR A 134 -5.09 13.40 7.76
CA THR A 134 -5.68 14.48 6.95
C THR A 134 -5.66 15.85 7.63
N VAL A 135 -5.69 15.94 8.96
CA VAL A 135 -5.70 17.22 9.69
C VAL A 135 -4.29 17.82 9.77
N GLY A 136 -3.25 16.98 9.84
CA GLY A 136 -1.85 17.43 9.87
C GLY A 136 -1.36 17.98 8.52
N MET A 137 -1.97 17.56 7.41
CA MET A 137 -1.52 17.88 6.06
C MET A 137 -1.43 19.39 5.79
N VAL A 138 -2.39 20.18 6.30
CA VAL A 138 -2.39 21.66 6.12
C VAL A 138 -1.26 22.32 6.92
N GLY A 139 -1.02 21.87 8.16
CA GLY A 139 0.04 22.42 9.00
C GLY A 139 1.43 22.10 8.45
N VAL A 140 1.61 20.87 8.00
CA VAL A 140 2.82 20.38 7.34
C VAL A 140 3.10 21.18 6.06
N PHE A 141 2.09 21.43 5.23
CA PHE A 141 2.23 22.26 4.02
C PHE A 141 2.65 23.70 4.33
N LYS A 142 2.10 24.32 5.39
CA LYS A 142 2.49 25.68 5.79
C LYS A 142 3.94 25.79 6.25
N ASN A 143 4.43 24.81 7.01
CA ASN A 143 5.84 24.76 7.45
C ASN A 143 6.82 24.62 6.26
N LEU A 144 6.37 23.99 5.17
CA LEU A 144 7.14 23.84 3.93
C LEU A 144 7.24 25.14 3.11
N VAL A 145 6.16 25.94 3.09
CA VAL A 145 6.11 27.20 2.33
C VAL A 145 6.87 28.31 3.06
N HIS A 146 6.90 28.29 4.40
CA HIS A 146 7.68 29.21 5.22
C HIS A 146 8.59 28.41 6.16
N PHE A 147 9.71 27.90 5.66
CA PHE A 147 10.75 27.31 6.50
C PHE A 147 11.36 28.44 7.36
N PRO A 148 11.10 28.52 8.69
CA PRO A 148 11.41 29.69 9.50
C PRO A 148 12.91 29.95 9.68
N ILE A 149 13.74 28.95 9.36
CA ILE A 149 15.19 28.94 9.65
C ILE A 149 16.03 29.32 8.43
N LEU A 150 15.50 29.19 7.19
CA LEU A 150 16.31 29.31 5.96
C LEU A 150 15.70 30.17 4.84
N GLY A 151 14.43 30.59 4.90
CA GLY A 151 13.83 31.45 3.87
C GLY A 151 13.80 30.87 2.44
N LEU A 152 14.04 29.56 2.31
CA LEU A 152 14.12 28.85 1.03
C LEU A 152 12.76 28.26 0.63
N ASN A 153 12.37 28.48 -0.63
CA ASN A 153 11.15 27.96 -1.22
C ASN A 153 11.41 26.54 -1.76
N LEU A 154 11.19 25.51 -0.93
CA LEU A 154 11.48 24.10 -1.28
C LEU A 154 10.38 23.44 -2.12
N THR A 155 9.39 24.21 -2.58
CA THR A 155 8.22 23.74 -3.33
C THR A 155 8.54 23.11 -4.68
N ASN A 156 9.74 23.34 -5.23
CA ASN A 156 10.21 22.77 -6.50
C ASN A 156 11.14 21.55 -6.35
N SER A 157 11.23 20.92 -5.17
CA SER A 157 12.15 19.80 -4.93
C SER A 157 11.51 18.63 -4.20
N PHE A 158 12.12 17.44 -4.28
CA PHE A 158 11.64 16.21 -3.61
C PHE A 158 11.98 16.16 -2.11
N TRP A 159 12.92 17.00 -1.66
CA TRP A 159 13.38 17.11 -0.29
C TRP A 159 12.28 17.24 0.77
N PRO A 160 11.22 18.05 0.56
CA PRO A 160 10.16 18.16 1.56
C PRO A 160 9.41 16.85 1.75
N MET A 161 9.19 16.09 0.69
CA MET A 161 8.47 14.81 0.76
C MET A 161 9.28 13.75 1.52
N TRP A 162 10.60 13.74 1.33
CA TRP A 162 11.49 12.81 2.03
C TRP A 162 11.61 13.14 3.52
N LEU A 163 11.74 14.42 3.86
CA LEU A 163 11.86 14.87 5.24
C LEU A 163 10.56 14.71 6.04
N MET A 164 9.40 14.95 5.42
CA MET A 164 8.09 14.79 6.07
C MET A 164 7.75 13.33 6.37
N ALA A 165 8.22 12.38 5.56
CA ALA A 165 7.85 10.97 5.76
C ALA A 165 8.60 10.30 6.93
N GLY A 166 9.61 10.97 7.49
CA GLY A 166 10.40 10.47 8.61
C GLY A 166 9.87 10.86 10.00
N GLY A 167 8.83 11.69 10.10
CA GLY A 167 8.35 12.27 11.36
C GLY A 167 6.83 12.27 11.51
#